data_AF-A0ABD3G606-F1
#
_entry.id   AF-A0ABD3G606-F1
#
_cell.length_a   1.000
_cell.length_b   1.000
_cell.length_c   1.000
_cell.angle_alpha   90.00
_cell.angle_beta   90.00
_cell.angle_gamma   90.00
#
_symmetry.space_group_name_H-M   'P 1'
#
loop_
_entity.id
_entity.type
_entity.pdbx_description
1 polymer ?
#
loop_
_entity_poly.entity_id
_entity_poly.type
_entity_poly.pdbx_seq_one_letter_code
_entity_poly.pdbx_strand_id
1 'polypeptide(L)'
;MGNKKRSANDRRHVRGVPGRAPAARERRLIRNKERELREVILRLRSLGRDHNVATVENRDECFRQVRRLAITPKGLVSEEFRKELWPFLLSGDAAVQSGQATTGNSSVEAHRDAGQVEKDVERSLWHYDILQGLKDSERRVKRRALTQIITDVLNANDELFYFQGYHDIVSVFLLTLGNSKSTLQAVQNVSSTYQREPMRSGFEQVMATTRLLFPLLNAADEELFQHLRESGVEPFFALPWMITWFAHQLRRFEDVARLFDVFLVSHPLFSLYVSAGVLLVAKEKILRCELDFGTMHGMLSNLPLTMDVDKVIARGLVLFHQLPPEQLRQQSGPRTISVENMYFQCPFKYQPWPSLVKPMLKDVPALPSRRSRGGEKINYLLGSWQTSIIVTTVAVGVVAVASAYAFRDRIGMRM
;
A
#
# COMPACT_ATOMS: atom_id res chain seq x y z
N MET A 1 17.68 77.18 -20.97
CA MET A 1 16.43 76.47 -21.32
C MET A 1 16.72 74.98 -21.40
N GLY A 2 15.78 74.15 -20.92
CA GLY A 2 16.03 72.83 -20.34
C GLY A 2 16.60 71.74 -21.24
N ASN A 3 17.55 70.96 -20.69
CA ASN A 3 18.09 69.76 -21.29
C ASN A 3 17.31 68.53 -20.77
N LYS A 4 16.63 67.82 -21.68
CA LYS A 4 15.83 66.61 -21.39
C LYS A 4 16.75 65.44 -21.01
N LYS A 5 16.68 64.95 -19.76
CA LYS A 5 17.16 63.61 -19.39
C LYS A 5 16.02 62.60 -19.51
N ARG A 6 16.17 61.66 -20.45
CA ARG A 6 15.34 60.44 -20.55
C ARG A 6 15.61 59.55 -19.33
N SER A 7 14.58 59.31 -18.53
CA SER A 7 14.54 58.22 -17.55
C SER A 7 14.10 56.95 -18.28
N ALA A 8 14.98 55.96 -18.38
CA ALA A 8 14.67 54.64 -18.90
C ALA A 8 15.35 53.59 -18.01
N ASN A 9 14.64 53.12 -16.98
CA ASN A 9 14.75 51.76 -16.47
C ASN A 9 13.67 51.49 -15.41
N ASP A 10 12.44 51.24 -15.85
CA ASP A 10 11.43 50.58 -15.01
C ASP A 10 11.43 49.08 -15.36
N ARG A 11 12.46 48.34 -14.91
CA ARG A 11 12.46 46.88 -14.95
C ARG A 11 11.55 46.38 -13.84
N ARG A 12 10.23 46.37 -14.10
CA ARG A 12 9.25 45.65 -13.30
C ARG A 12 9.66 44.17 -13.24
N HIS A 13 10.24 43.76 -12.13
CA HIS A 13 10.38 42.35 -11.76
C HIS A 13 8.97 41.76 -11.64
N VAL A 14 8.52 41.06 -12.69
CA VAL A 14 7.33 40.21 -12.60
C VAL A 14 7.70 39.08 -11.64
N ARG A 15 7.35 39.24 -10.34
CA ARG A 15 7.38 38.14 -9.38
C ARG A 15 6.53 37.02 -9.98
N GLY A 16 7.17 35.90 -10.29
CA GLY A 16 6.50 34.72 -10.82
C GLY A 16 5.34 34.31 -9.92
N VAL A 17 4.21 33.92 -10.51
CA VAL A 17 3.01 33.50 -9.78
C VAL A 17 3.40 32.38 -8.79
N PRO A 18 3.14 32.55 -7.48
CA PRO A 18 3.38 31.51 -6.48
C PRO A 18 2.74 30.19 -6.92
N GLY A 19 3.53 29.10 -6.94
CA GLY A 19 3.07 27.78 -7.38
C GLY A 19 3.39 27.37 -8.83
N ARG A 20 3.71 28.32 -9.74
CA ARG A 20 4.11 27.96 -11.12
C ARG A 20 5.45 27.22 -11.20
N ALA A 21 6.42 27.62 -10.38
CA ALA A 21 7.76 26.99 -10.35
C ALA A 21 7.75 25.55 -9.77
N PRO A 22 7.07 25.27 -8.63
CA PRO A 22 6.85 23.90 -8.16
C PRO A 22 6.17 22.99 -9.19
N ALA A 23 5.07 23.46 -9.80
CA ALA A 23 4.36 22.69 -10.81
C ALA A 23 5.21 22.44 -12.08
N ALA A 24 6.06 23.40 -12.48
CA ALA A 24 6.99 23.21 -13.59
C ALA A 24 8.10 22.20 -13.26
N ARG A 25 8.60 22.18 -12.02
CA ARG A 25 9.58 21.20 -11.54
C ARG A 25 8.99 19.80 -11.52
N GLU A 26 7.78 19.65 -11.02
CA GLU A 26 7.04 18.39 -11.02
C GLU A 26 6.81 17.85 -12.43
N ARG A 27 6.36 18.70 -13.37
CA ARG A 27 6.24 18.31 -14.79
C ARG A 27 7.56 17.86 -15.42
N ARG A 28 8.68 18.51 -15.06
CA ARG A 28 10.01 18.09 -15.53
C ARG A 28 10.42 16.73 -14.96
N LEU A 29 10.16 16.51 -13.67
CA LEU A 29 10.40 15.22 -13.01
C LEU A 29 9.62 14.11 -13.71
N ILE A 30 8.32 14.31 -13.91
CA ILE A 30 7.44 13.36 -14.61
C ILE A 30 7.99 13.03 -15.99
N ARG A 31 8.27 14.05 -16.84
CA ARG A 31 8.79 13.81 -18.20
C ARG A 31 10.11 13.05 -18.23
N ASN A 32 11.03 13.36 -17.32
CA ASN A 32 12.29 12.61 -17.22
C ASN A 32 12.04 11.15 -16.85
N LYS A 33 11.14 10.92 -15.90
CA LYS A 33 10.78 9.59 -15.44
C LYS A 33 10.10 8.77 -16.53
N GLU A 34 9.19 9.37 -17.30
CA GLU A 34 8.58 8.70 -18.45
C GLU A 34 9.61 8.30 -19.50
N ARG A 35 10.63 9.13 -19.75
CA ARG A 35 11.72 8.79 -20.68
C ARG A 35 12.47 7.55 -20.21
N GLU A 36 12.89 7.52 -18.94
CA GLU A 36 13.58 6.37 -18.34
C GLU A 36 12.70 5.11 -18.35
N LEU A 37 11.40 5.23 -18.06
CA LEU A 37 10.45 4.11 -18.13
C LEU A 37 10.31 3.56 -19.55
N ARG A 38 10.21 4.44 -20.56
CA ARG A 38 10.15 4.02 -21.98
C ARG A 38 11.43 3.28 -22.38
N GLU A 39 12.60 3.78 -22.00
CA GLU A 39 13.88 3.14 -22.29
C GLU A 39 13.95 1.72 -21.69
N VAL A 40 13.55 1.55 -20.43
CA VAL A 40 13.54 0.23 -19.78
C VAL A 40 12.54 -0.73 -20.43
N ILE A 41 11.35 -0.27 -20.80
CA ILE A 41 10.35 -1.10 -21.49
C ILE A 41 10.86 -1.54 -22.86
N LEU A 42 11.50 -0.64 -23.62
CA LEU A 42 12.10 -0.99 -24.92
C LEU A 42 13.17 -2.07 -24.76
N ARG A 43 14.02 -1.96 -23.72
CA ARG A 43 15.03 -2.98 -23.39
C ARG A 43 14.38 -4.30 -22.97
N LEU A 44 13.32 -4.29 -22.16
CA LEU A 44 12.60 -5.51 -21.80
C LEU A 44 11.99 -6.21 -23.02
N ARG A 45 11.42 -5.44 -23.95
CA ARG A 45 10.84 -5.95 -25.20
C ARG A 45 11.90 -6.45 -26.20
N SER A 46 13.13 -5.94 -26.18
CA SER A 46 14.21 -6.51 -26.98
C SER A 46 14.67 -7.84 -26.40
N LEU A 47 14.84 -7.92 -25.07
CA LEU A 47 15.21 -9.15 -24.36
C LEU A 47 14.18 -10.29 -24.55
N GLY A 48 12.90 -9.98 -24.72
CA GLY A 48 11.86 -10.99 -24.98
C GLY A 48 11.80 -11.51 -26.43
N ARG A 49 12.40 -10.78 -27.39
CA ARG A 49 12.41 -11.15 -28.83
C ARG A 49 13.64 -11.95 -29.20
N ASP A 50 14.76 -11.70 -28.55
CA ASP A 50 15.96 -12.50 -28.69
C ASP A 50 15.79 -13.80 -27.88
N HIS A 51 15.39 -14.90 -28.53
CA HIS A 51 15.38 -16.25 -27.93
C HIS A 51 16.78 -16.72 -27.48
N ASN A 52 17.83 -15.95 -27.78
CA ASN A 52 19.17 -16.10 -27.23
C ASN A 52 19.21 -15.52 -25.83
N VAL A 53 19.37 -16.40 -24.83
CA VAL A 53 19.72 -16.17 -23.42
C VAL A 53 19.82 -14.68 -23.08
N ALA A 54 18.68 -14.02 -22.86
CA ALA A 54 18.68 -12.78 -22.11
C ALA A 54 19.41 -13.11 -20.80
N THR A 55 20.63 -12.60 -20.63
CA THR A 55 21.40 -12.93 -19.43
C THR A 55 20.56 -12.54 -18.22
N VAL A 56 20.49 -13.41 -17.22
CA VAL A 56 19.78 -13.14 -15.96
C VAL A 56 20.15 -11.74 -15.43
N GLU A 57 21.44 -11.38 -15.58
CA GLU A 57 21.99 -10.06 -15.29
C GLU A 57 21.30 -8.88 -16.00
N ASN A 58 20.95 -9.01 -17.28
CA ASN A 58 20.26 -7.96 -18.03
C ASN A 58 18.82 -7.76 -17.53
N ARG A 59 18.13 -8.86 -17.20
CA ARG A 59 16.79 -8.81 -16.64
C ARG A 59 16.81 -8.22 -15.22
N ASP A 60 17.81 -8.60 -14.43
CA ASP A 60 18.04 -8.06 -13.09
C ASP A 60 18.38 -6.56 -13.09
N GLU A 61 19.14 -6.10 -14.08
CA GLU A 61 19.40 -4.67 -14.27
C GLU A 61 18.10 -3.91 -14.58
N CYS A 62 17.30 -4.40 -15.52
CA CYS A 62 15.98 -3.82 -15.79
C CYS A 62 15.11 -3.81 -14.53
N PHE A 63 15.07 -4.92 -13.78
CA PHE A 63 14.35 -5.01 -12.52
C PHE A 63 14.81 -3.94 -11.52
N ARG A 64 16.13 -3.81 -11.29
CA ARG A 64 16.71 -2.78 -10.40
C ARG A 64 16.34 -1.36 -10.84
N GLN A 65 16.32 -1.10 -12.15
CA GLN A 65 15.92 0.21 -12.69
C GLN A 65 14.43 0.50 -12.50
N VAL A 66 13.54 -0.42 -12.86
CA VAL A 66 12.09 -0.27 -12.64
C VAL A 66 11.80 -0.08 -11.16
N ARG A 67 12.42 -0.88 -10.30
CA ARG A 67 12.30 -0.82 -8.85
C ARG A 67 12.70 0.54 -8.28
N ARG A 68 13.84 1.11 -8.72
CA ARG A 68 14.26 2.47 -8.38
C ARG A 68 13.21 3.50 -8.80
N LEU A 69 12.70 3.39 -10.03
CA LEU A 69 11.69 4.32 -10.55
C LEU A 69 10.37 4.21 -9.78
N ALA A 70 9.92 3.00 -9.43
CA ALA A 70 8.69 2.78 -8.68
C ALA A 70 8.72 3.39 -7.26
N ILE A 71 9.89 3.39 -6.60
CA ILE A 71 10.03 3.96 -5.26
C ILE A 71 10.16 5.48 -5.24
N THR A 72 10.90 6.06 -6.20
CA THR A 72 11.06 7.52 -6.27
C THR A 72 9.72 8.26 -6.45
N PRO A 73 9.62 9.54 -6.07
CA PRO A 73 8.37 10.31 -6.12
C PRO A 73 7.63 10.16 -7.45
N LYS A 74 6.30 10.11 -7.42
CA LYS A 74 5.41 9.85 -8.57
C LYS A 74 5.39 8.42 -9.15
N GLY A 75 6.15 7.48 -8.59
CA GLY A 75 6.04 6.05 -8.97
C GLY A 75 6.19 5.79 -10.47
N LEU A 76 5.39 4.89 -11.03
CA LEU A 76 5.44 4.53 -12.45
C LEU A 76 4.68 5.50 -13.36
N VAL A 77 4.20 6.63 -12.82
CA VAL A 77 3.67 7.80 -13.54
C VAL A 77 2.32 7.61 -14.22
N SER A 78 2.09 6.51 -14.96
CA SER A 78 0.84 6.31 -15.71
C SER A 78 0.40 4.86 -15.74
N GLU A 79 -0.89 4.65 -16.04
CA GLU A 79 -1.47 3.32 -16.24
C GLU A 79 -0.79 2.55 -17.38
N GLU A 80 -0.38 3.24 -18.45
CA GLU A 80 0.30 2.64 -19.60
C GLU A 80 1.62 1.97 -19.19
N PHE A 81 2.42 2.64 -18.34
CA PHE A 81 3.64 2.04 -17.82
C PHE A 81 3.35 0.88 -16.85
N ARG A 82 2.33 1.01 -16.00
CA ARG A 82 1.95 -0.06 -15.05
C ARG A 82 1.47 -1.32 -15.75
N LYS A 83 0.71 -1.19 -16.84
CA LYS A 83 0.26 -2.31 -17.69
C LYS A 83 1.40 -3.21 -18.15
N GLU A 84 2.54 -2.61 -18.47
CA GLU A 84 3.73 -3.35 -18.91
C GLU A 84 4.59 -3.82 -17.72
N LEU A 85 4.72 -2.98 -16.69
CA LEU A 85 5.73 -3.16 -15.65
C LEU A 85 5.25 -3.95 -14.44
N TRP A 86 3.99 -3.84 -14.01
CA TRP A 86 3.49 -4.62 -12.87
C TRP A 86 3.56 -6.13 -13.13
N PRO A 87 3.13 -6.66 -14.30
CA PRO A 87 3.33 -8.08 -14.62
C PRO A 87 4.80 -8.48 -14.60
N PHE A 88 5.68 -7.66 -15.18
CA PHE A 88 7.12 -7.90 -15.16
C PHE A 88 7.68 -8.00 -13.74
N LEU A 89 7.31 -7.07 -12.85
CA LEU A 89 7.74 -7.05 -11.45
C LEU A 89 7.25 -8.28 -10.68
N LEU A 90 6.05 -8.77 -10.98
CA LEU A 90 5.44 -9.92 -10.33
C LEU A 90 5.86 -11.28 -10.94
N SER A 91 6.48 -11.28 -12.12
CA SER A 91 6.95 -12.50 -12.81
C SER A 91 8.36 -12.95 -12.36
N GLY A 92 8.95 -12.28 -11.38
CA GLY A 92 10.39 -12.29 -11.10
C GLY A 92 10.98 -13.54 -10.47
N ASP A 93 10.19 -14.50 -9.96
CA ASP A 93 10.70 -15.75 -9.40
C ASP A 93 9.70 -16.89 -9.59
N ALA A 94 9.56 -17.35 -10.85
CA ALA A 94 8.91 -18.62 -11.14
C ALA A 94 9.62 -19.81 -10.44
N ALA A 95 10.89 -19.64 -10.05
CA ALA A 95 11.71 -20.67 -9.41
C ALA A 95 11.32 -20.97 -7.95
N VAL A 96 10.69 -20.03 -7.22
CA VAL A 96 10.16 -20.29 -5.86
C VAL A 96 8.75 -20.89 -5.93
N GLN A 97 8.03 -20.66 -7.02
CA GLN A 97 6.64 -21.10 -7.20
C GLN A 97 6.50 -22.49 -7.81
N SER A 98 7.54 -23.01 -8.46
CA SER A 98 7.56 -24.37 -9.03
C SER A 98 7.61 -25.51 -8.00
N GLY A 99 7.72 -25.21 -6.71
CA GLY A 99 7.79 -26.20 -5.61
C GLY A 99 6.45 -26.57 -4.98
N GLN A 100 5.38 -25.80 -5.19
CA GLN A 100 4.03 -26.17 -4.78
C GLN A 100 3.23 -26.52 -6.03
N ALA A 101 3.21 -27.82 -6.36
CA ALA A 101 2.26 -28.35 -7.32
C ALA A 101 0.86 -27.87 -6.93
N THR A 102 0.24 -27.09 -7.82
CA THR A 102 -1.16 -26.68 -7.74
C THR A 102 -2.02 -27.95 -7.64
N THR A 103 -2.45 -28.33 -6.44
CA THR A 103 -3.38 -29.44 -6.18
C THR A 103 -4.83 -29.04 -6.49
N GLY A 104 -5.03 -28.08 -7.41
CA GLY A 104 -6.36 -27.57 -7.75
C GLY A 104 -7.21 -28.70 -8.29
N ASN A 105 -8.17 -29.17 -7.50
CA ASN A 105 -9.21 -30.05 -7.99
C ASN A 105 -10.08 -29.23 -8.93
N SER A 106 -10.25 -29.69 -10.17
CA SER A 106 -11.32 -29.23 -11.05
C SER A 106 -12.66 -29.79 -10.56
N SER A 107 -13.03 -29.49 -9.31
CA SER A 107 -14.35 -29.84 -8.79
C SER A 107 -15.39 -28.92 -9.44
N VAL A 108 -16.56 -29.49 -9.74
CA VAL A 108 -17.71 -28.76 -10.30
C VAL A 108 -18.40 -27.91 -9.22
N GLU A 109 -18.06 -28.13 -7.96
CA GLU A 109 -18.64 -27.43 -6.81
C GLU A 109 -18.04 -26.04 -6.63
N ALA A 110 -18.89 -25.08 -6.24
CA ALA A 110 -18.44 -23.71 -5.99
C ALA A 110 -17.43 -23.67 -4.82
N HIS A 111 -16.43 -22.79 -4.92
CA HIS A 111 -15.49 -22.55 -3.82
C HIS A 111 -16.23 -22.20 -2.52
N ARG A 112 -15.70 -22.63 -1.37
CA ARG A 112 -16.31 -22.43 -0.04
C ARG A 112 -16.69 -20.96 0.25
N ASP A 113 -15.95 -20.02 -0.32
CA ASP A 113 -16.11 -18.59 -0.10
C ASP A 113 -16.92 -17.87 -1.19
N ALA A 114 -17.44 -18.58 -2.20
CA ALA A 114 -18.07 -17.98 -3.38
C ALA A 114 -19.21 -17.00 -3.02
N GLY A 115 -20.05 -17.36 -2.04
CA GLY A 115 -21.15 -16.49 -1.60
C GLY A 115 -20.68 -15.20 -0.92
N GLN A 116 -19.53 -15.22 -0.24
CA GLN A 116 -18.95 -13.99 0.34
C GLN A 116 -18.34 -13.12 -0.76
N VAL A 117 -17.65 -13.73 -1.73
CA VAL A 117 -17.11 -13.02 -2.90
C VAL A 117 -18.20 -12.29 -3.67
N GLU A 118 -19.33 -12.94 -3.92
CA GLU A 118 -20.46 -12.34 -4.63
C GLU A 118 -20.98 -11.08 -3.91
N LYS A 119 -21.28 -11.19 -2.61
CA LYS A 119 -21.76 -10.06 -1.79
C LYS A 119 -20.77 -8.90 -1.80
N ASP A 120 -19.48 -9.20 -1.73
CA ASP A 120 -18.39 -8.20 -1.68
C ASP A 120 -18.24 -7.47 -3.01
N VAL A 121 -18.25 -8.22 -4.10
CA VAL A 121 -18.16 -7.65 -5.44
C VAL A 121 -19.40 -6.82 -5.77
N GLU A 122 -20.60 -7.23 -5.36
CA GLU A 122 -21.84 -6.49 -5.57
C GLU A 122 -21.82 -5.07 -4.95
N ARG A 123 -21.09 -4.88 -3.86
CA ARG A 123 -20.94 -3.57 -3.20
C ARG A 123 -19.65 -2.82 -3.55
N SER A 124 -18.84 -3.35 -4.48
CA SER A 124 -17.55 -2.78 -4.87
C SER A 124 -17.60 -1.81 -6.06
N LEU A 125 -16.44 -1.23 -6.41
CA LEU A 125 -16.21 -0.38 -7.59
C LEU A 125 -16.91 0.98 -7.58
N TRP A 126 -17.33 1.50 -6.41
CA TRP A 126 -18.02 2.79 -6.31
C TRP A 126 -17.13 3.97 -5.91
N HIS A 127 -16.13 3.73 -5.06
CA HIS A 127 -15.48 4.81 -4.31
C HIS A 127 -14.35 5.52 -5.05
N TYR A 128 -13.79 4.92 -6.10
CA TYR A 128 -12.74 5.55 -6.89
C TYR A 128 -13.27 6.67 -7.77
N ASP A 129 -12.53 7.77 -7.83
CA ASP A 129 -12.79 8.93 -8.69
C ASP A 129 -12.99 8.55 -10.16
N ILE A 130 -12.15 7.65 -10.71
CA ILE A 130 -12.26 7.17 -12.10
C ILE A 130 -13.52 6.33 -12.38
N LEU A 131 -14.28 5.94 -11.35
CA LEU A 131 -15.51 5.14 -11.46
C LEU A 131 -16.78 5.95 -11.20
N GLN A 132 -16.64 7.24 -10.89
CA GLN A 132 -17.76 8.15 -10.75
C GLN A 132 -18.42 8.37 -12.12
N GLY A 133 -19.74 8.18 -12.18
CA GLY A 133 -20.50 8.26 -13.44
C GLY A 133 -20.38 7.05 -14.36
N LEU A 134 -19.68 5.98 -13.95
CA LEU A 134 -19.64 4.72 -14.72
C LEU A 134 -21.03 4.12 -14.84
N LYS A 135 -21.44 3.75 -16.06
CA LYS A 135 -22.75 3.15 -16.33
C LYS A 135 -22.89 1.81 -15.59
N ASP A 136 -24.10 1.51 -15.12
CA ASP A 136 -24.36 0.26 -14.40
C ASP A 136 -24.05 -0.99 -15.24
N SER A 137 -24.23 -0.94 -16.55
CA SER A 137 -23.86 -2.04 -17.46
C SER A 137 -22.34 -2.29 -17.47
N GLU A 138 -21.54 -1.23 -17.56
CA GLU A 138 -20.08 -1.30 -17.54
C GLU A 138 -19.56 -1.75 -16.16
N ARG A 139 -20.20 -1.25 -15.09
CA ARG A 139 -19.94 -1.69 -13.71
C ARG A 139 -20.22 -3.19 -13.55
N ARG A 140 -21.34 -3.69 -14.06
CA ARG A 140 -21.67 -5.12 -14.05
C ARG A 140 -20.64 -5.94 -14.82
N VAL A 141 -20.15 -5.47 -15.96
CA VAL A 141 -19.07 -6.16 -16.71
C VAL A 141 -17.78 -6.24 -15.89
N LYS A 142 -17.36 -5.13 -15.27
CA LYS A 142 -16.17 -5.12 -14.40
C LYS A 142 -16.35 -6.02 -13.17
N ARG A 143 -17.53 -6.03 -12.54
CA ARG A 143 -17.83 -6.92 -11.41
C ARG A 143 -17.79 -8.39 -11.80
N ARG A 144 -18.34 -8.77 -12.95
CA ARG A 144 -18.22 -10.15 -13.46
C ARG A 144 -16.76 -10.56 -13.65
N ALA A 145 -15.95 -9.68 -14.24
CA ALA A 145 -14.51 -9.92 -14.38
C ALA A 145 -13.81 -10.03 -13.02
N LEU A 146 -14.17 -9.19 -12.06
CA LEU A 146 -13.63 -9.22 -10.70
C LEU A 146 -13.98 -10.53 -9.98
N THR A 147 -15.24 -10.96 -10.03
CA THR A 147 -15.68 -12.25 -9.49
C THR A 147 -14.91 -13.40 -10.13
N GLN A 148 -14.78 -13.41 -11.47
CA GLN A 148 -14.06 -14.48 -12.16
C GLN A 148 -12.60 -14.57 -11.70
N ILE A 149 -11.88 -13.45 -11.67
CA ILE A 149 -10.46 -13.43 -11.25
C ILE A 149 -10.30 -13.91 -9.81
N ILE A 150 -11.17 -13.47 -8.89
CA ILE A 150 -11.10 -13.89 -7.48
C ILE A 150 -11.36 -15.40 -7.38
N THR A 151 -12.40 -15.90 -8.02
CA THR A 151 -12.76 -17.32 -7.99
C THR A 151 -11.67 -18.19 -8.63
N ASP A 152 -11.08 -17.77 -9.75
CA ASP A 152 -9.99 -18.49 -10.41
C ASP A 152 -8.73 -18.58 -9.53
N VAL A 153 -8.42 -17.52 -8.76
CA VAL A 153 -7.30 -17.54 -7.80
C VAL A 153 -7.58 -18.52 -6.66
N LEU A 154 -8.78 -18.51 -6.10
CA LEU A 154 -9.17 -19.39 -4.99
C LEU A 154 -9.22 -20.86 -5.44
N ASN A 155 -9.81 -21.15 -6.60
CA ASN A 155 -9.87 -22.51 -7.16
C ASN A 155 -8.49 -23.06 -7.55
N ALA A 156 -7.54 -22.20 -7.88
CA ALA A 156 -6.17 -22.61 -8.19
C ALA A 156 -5.36 -23.00 -6.93
N ASN A 157 -5.81 -22.61 -5.73
CA ASN A 157 -5.12 -22.87 -4.48
C ASN A 157 -6.09 -23.00 -3.29
N ASP A 158 -6.43 -24.24 -2.95
CA ASP A 158 -7.33 -24.60 -1.84
C ASP A 158 -6.81 -24.20 -0.44
N GLU A 159 -5.57 -23.74 -0.32
CA GLU A 159 -5.05 -23.21 0.94
C GLU A 159 -5.35 -21.72 1.15
N LEU A 160 -5.94 -21.05 0.15
CA LEU A 160 -6.35 -19.65 0.22
C LEU A 160 -7.79 -19.52 0.74
N PHE A 161 -7.96 -18.70 1.77
CA PHE A 161 -9.25 -18.31 2.31
C PHE A 161 -9.52 -16.87 1.90
N TYR A 162 -10.72 -16.60 1.40
CA TYR A 162 -11.13 -15.24 1.08
C TYR A 162 -11.27 -14.41 2.36
N PHE A 163 -10.72 -13.19 2.36
CA PHE A 163 -11.00 -12.19 3.39
C PHE A 163 -11.77 -10.99 2.83
N GLN A 164 -12.66 -10.42 3.65
CA GLN A 164 -13.42 -9.24 3.27
C GLN A 164 -12.48 -8.03 3.09
N GLY A 165 -12.42 -7.52 1.86
CA GLY A 165 -11.47 -6.50 1.42
C GLY A 165 -10.47 -6.99 0.36
N TYR A 166 -10.35 -8.30 0.14
CA TYR A 166 -9.50 -8.83 -0.92
C TYR A 166 -9.94 -8.35 -2.31
N HIS A 167 -11.26 -8.19 -2.54
CA HIS A 167 -11.78 -7.62 -3.76
C HIS A 167 -11.27 -6.20 -4.05
N ASP A 168 -10.92 -5.40 -3.03
CA ASP A 168 -10.34 -4.06 -3.23
C ASP A 168 -8.94 -4.18 -3.83
N ILE A 169 -8.10 -5.13 -3.38
CA ILE A 169 -6.79 -5.43 -3.99
C ILE A 169 -6.96 -5.85 -5.45
N VAL A 170 -7.83 -6.84 -5.70
CA VAL A 170 -8.02 -7.38 -7.06
C VAL A 170 -8.61 -6.32 -8.00
N SER A 171 -9.45 -5.42 -7.49
CA SER A 171 -10.00 -4.31 -8.27
C SER A 171 -8.89 -3.40 -8.82
N VAL A 172 -7.82 -3.14 -8.06
CA VAL A 172 -6.70 -2.30 -8.51
C VAL A 172 -5.97 -2.94 -9.68
N PHE A 173 -5.75 -4.27 -9.64
CA PHE A 173 -5.18 -5.01 -10.77
C PHE A 173 -6.11 -5.03 -11.97
N LEU A 174 -7.41 -5.26 -11.78
CA LEU A 174 -8.39 -5.24 -12.86
C LEU A 174 -8.48 -3.86 -13.54
N LEU A 175 -8.50 -2.79 -12.75
CA LEU A 175 -8.59 -1.42 -13.27
C LEU A 175 -7.31 -0.99 -13.98
N THR A 176 -6.15 -1.48 -13.53
CA THR A 176 -4.85 -1.12 -14.11
C THR A 176 -4.49 -2.00 -15.32
N LEU A 177 -4.67 -3.32 -15.22
CA LEU A 177 -4.21 -4.29 -16.21
C LEU A 177 -5.33 -4.76 -17.16
N GLY A 178 -6.58 -4.44 -16.85
CA GLY A 178 -7.75 -4.94 -17.58
C GLY A 178 -8.09 -6.40 -17.23
N ASN A 179 -9.07 -6.97 -17.93
CA ASN A 179 -9.43 -8.38 -17.79
C ASN A 179 -8.57 -9.22 -18.75
N SER A 180 -7.43 -9.74 -18.27
CA SER A 180 -6.48 -10.50 -19.08
C SER A 180 -5.87 -11.65 -18.29
N LYS A 181 -5.26 -12.62 -19.00
CA LYS A 181 -4.48 -13.70 -18.35
C LYS A 181 -3.33 -13.16 -17.50
N SER A 182 -2.71 -12.07 -17.94
CA SER A 182 -1.63 -11.41 -17.19
C SER A 182 -2.14 -10.84 -15.87
N THR A 183 -3.37 -10.31 -15.84
CA THR A 183 -4.03 -9.85 -14.62
C THR A 183 -4.25 -11.01 -13.65
N LEU A 184 -4.77 -12.14 -14.12
CA LEU A 184 -4.96 -13.33 -13.29
C LEU A 184 -3.64 -13.81 -12.68
N GLN A 185 -2.59 -13.94 -13.51
CA GLN A 185 -1.25 -14.34 -13.04
C GLN A 185 -0.67 -13.35 -12.02
N ALA A 186 -0.80 -12.06 -12.26
CA ALA A 186 -0.35 -11.02 -11.32
C ALA A 186 -1.06 -11.16 -9.97
N VAL A 187 -2.38 -11.36 -9.98
CA VAL A 187 -3.17 -11.54 -8.76
C VAL A 187 -2.78 -12.85 -8.05
N GLN A 188 -2.67 -13.98 -8.75
CA GLN A 188 -2.19 -15.24 -8.17
C GLN A 188 -0.84 -15.08 -7.48
N ASN A 189 0.11 -14.38 -8.11
CA ASN A 189 1.43 -14.12 -7.52
C ASN A 189 1.33 -13.27 -6.26
N VAL A 190 0.49 -12.23 -6.26
CA VAL A 190 0.28 -11.37 -5.09
C VAL A 190 -0.38 -12.15 -3.95
N SER A 191 -1.37 -12.99 -4.25
CA SER A 191 -2.06 -13.84 -3.27
C SER A 191 -1.15 -14.88 -2.62
N SER A 192 -0.27 -15.47 -3.41
CA SER A 192 0.71 -16.45 -2.91
C SER A 192 1.94 -15.83 -2.26
N THR A 193 2.12 -14.50 -2.32
CA THR A 193 3.28 -13.82 -1.74
C THR A 193 2.85 -12.76 -0.72
N TYR A 194 2.55 -11.56 -1.18
CA TYR A 194 2.23 -10.39 -0.37
C TYR A 194 0.96 -10.55 0.47
N GLN A 195 -0.05 -11.22 -0.07
CA GLN A 195 -1.37 -11.37 0.54
C GLN A 195 -1.60 -12.79 1.08
N ARG A 196 -0.55 -13.63 1.19
CA ARG A 196 -0.72 -14.98 1.74
C ARG A 196 -1.25 -14.94 3.17
N GLU A 197 -0.64 -14.12 4.03
CA GLU A 197 -0.96 -14.10 5.46
C GLU A 197 -2.42 -13.70 5.73
N PRO A 198 -2.98 -12.65 5.09
CA PRO A 198 -4.42 -12.37 5.20
C PRO A 198 -5.35 -13.42 4.59
N MET A 199 -4.83 -14.28 3.70
CA MET A 199 -5.59 -15.36 3.06
C MET A 199 -5.36 -16.74 3.71
N ARG A 200 -4.85 -16.80 4.95
CA ARG A 200 -4.86 -18.03 5.76
C ARG A 200 -6.24 -18.20 6.42
N SER A 201 -6.49 -19.36 7.01
CA SER A 201 -7.74 -19.67 7.72
C SER A 201 -8.01 -18.80 8.96
N GLY A 202 -7.04 -18.00 9.40
CA GLY A 202 -7.13 -17.11 10.56
C GLY A 202 -6.24 -15.88 10.42
N PHE A 203 -6.51 -14.86 11.23
CA PHE A 203 -5.86 -13.55 11.19
C PHE A 203 -4.72 -13.38 12.21
N GLU A 204 -4.38 -14.42 12.97
CA GLU A 204 -3.44 -14.37 14.08
C GLU A 204 -2.10 -13.78 13.64
N GLN A 205 -1.57 -14.22 12.50
CA GLN A 205 -0.30 -13.73 11.95
C GLN A 205 -0.38 -12.29 11.48
N VAL A 206 -1.50 -11.88 10.89
CA VAL A 206 -1.71 -10.50 10.44
C VAL A 206 -1.86 -9.56 11.64
N MET A 207 -2.59 -9.98 12.67
CA MET A 207 -2.74 -9.23 13.93
C MET A 207 -1.40 -9.11 14.66
N ALA A 208 -0.66 -10.20 14.79
CA ALA A 208 0.71 -10.23 15.29
C ALA A 208 1.63 -9.24 14.56
N THR A 209 1.54 -9.22 13.23
CA THR A 209 2.30 -8.28 12.39
C THR A 209 1.86 -6.84 12.59
N THR A 210 0.55 -6.59 12.68
CA THR A 210 -0.02 -5.24 12.89
C THR A 210 0.42 -4.67 14.24
N ARG A 211 0.58 -5.50 15.27
CA ARG A 211 1.11 -5.09 16.58
C ARG A 211 2.51 -4.51 16.54
N LEU A 212 3.32 -4.82 15.52
CA LEU A 212 4.65 -4.20 15.34
C LEU A 212 4.58 -2.69 15.06
N LEU A 213 3.41 -2.15 14.72
CA LEU A 213 3.23 -0.73 14.49
C LEU A 213 3.61 0.10 15.72
N PHE A 214 3.24 -0.34 16.92
CA PHE A 214 3.49 0.40 18.15
C PHE A 214 4.96 0.39 18.58
N PRO A 215 5.68 -0.76 18.58
CA PRO A 215 7.14 -0.77 18.73
C PRO A 215 7.86 0.12 17.71
N LEU A 216 7.41 0.10 16.45
CA LEU A 216 7.97 0.96 15.39
C LEU A 216 7.75 2.44 15.68
N LEU A 217 6.55 2.84 16.13
CA LEU A 217 6.25 4.21 16.54
C LEU A 217 7.04 4.61 17.78
N ASN A 218 7.12 3.76 18.80
CA ASN A 218 7.89 4.02 20.02
C ASN A 218 9.37 4.28 19.72
N ALA A 219 9.95 3.53 18.76
CA ALA A 219 11.32 3.76 18.31
C ALA A 219 11.49 5.07 17.54
N ALA A 220 10.44 5.52 16.82
CA ALA A 220 10.49 6.70 15.97
C ALA A 220 10.12 8.02 16.66
N ASP A 221 9.12 7.98 17.54
CA ASP A 221 8.54 9.11 18.22
C ASP A 221 7.81 8.62 19.49
N GLU A 222 8.52 8.66 20.61
CA GLU A 222 8.00 8.17 21.88
C GLU A 222 6.77 8.97 22.34
N GLU A 223 6.77 10.29 22.17
CA GLU A 223 5.65 11.15 22.56
C GLU A 223 4.35 10.74 21.87
N LEU A 224 4.40 10.55 20.54
CA LEU A 224 3.26 10.07 19.77
C LEU A 224 2.81 8.67 20.24
N PHE A 225 3.76 7.77 20.50
CA PHE A 225 3.44 6.44 21.02
C PHE A 225 2.74 6.50 22.39
N GLN A 226 3.23 7.34 23.31
CA GLN A 226 2.62 7.49 24.63
C GLN A 226 1.19 8.01 24.53
N HIS A 227 0.96 9.04 23.69
CA HIS A 227 -0.37 9.60 23.48
C HIS A 227 -1.38 8.57 22.97
N LEU A 228 -0.97 7.73 21.99
CA LEU A 228 -1.80 6.64 21.47
C LEU A 228 -2.05 5.54 22.52
N ARG A 229 -1.04 5.24 23.33
CA ARG A 229 -1.18 4.25 24.41
C ARG A 229 -2.14 4.73 25.50
N GLU A 230 -2.05 6.00 25.88
CA GLU A 230 -2.88 6.62 26.92
C GLU A 230 -4.34 6.74 26.49
N SER A 231 -4.63 6.94 25.19
CA SER A 231 -5.99 6.89 24.68
C SER A 231 -6.59 5.48 24.66
N GLY A 232 -5.81 4.44 24.98
CA GLY A 232 -6.25 3.04 25.04
C GLY A 232 -6.54 2.41 23.69
N VAL A 233 -6.06 2.99 22.58
CA VAL A 233 -6.21 2.38 21.25
C VAL A 233 -5.13 1.34 21.02
N GLU A 234 -5.53 0.26 20.35
CA GLU A 234 -4.61 -0.77 19.85
C GLU A 234 -4.30 -0.51 18.36
N PRO A 235 -3.20 -1.03 17.79
CA PRO A 235 -2.77 -0.72 16.42
C PRO A 235 -3.69 -1.27 15.31
N PHE A 236 -4.79 -1.94 15.66
CA PHE A 236 -5.69 -2.60 14.71
C PHE A 236 -6.54 -1.65 13.86
N PHE A 237 -6.60 -0.36 14.18
CA PHE A 237 -7.15 0.65 13.25
C PHE A 237 -6.41 0.64 11.90
N ALA A 238 -5.14 0.19 11.88
CA ALA A 238 -4.33 0.10 10.67
C ALA A 238 -4.46 -1.25 9.94
N LEU A 239 -5.17 -2.23 10.52
CA LEU A 239 -5.33 -3.55 9.90
C LEU A 239 -5.98 -3.45 8.51
N PRO A 240 -7.08 -2.69 8.31
CA PRO A 240 -7.65 -2.50 6.97
C PRO A 240 -6.68 -1.85 5.98
N TRP A 241 -5.78 -0.97 6.44
CA TRP A 241 -4.79 -0.32 5.58
C TRP A 241 -3.77 -1.32 5.05
N MET A 242 -3.32 -2.22 5.93
CA MET A 242 -2.31 -3.21 5.61
C MET A 242 -2.85 -4.30 4.68
N ILE A 243 -4.00 -4.88 4.98
CA ILE A 243 -4.54 -6.02 4.19
C ILE A 243 -5.11 -5.57 2.84
N THR A 244 -5.54 -4.32 2.71
CA THR A 244 -6.05 -3.76 1.45
C THR A 244 -5.06 -2.83 0.75
N TRP A 245 -3.83 -2.68 1.27
CA TRP A 245 -2.84 -1.73 0.73
C TRP A 245 -3.42 -0.32 0.50
N PHE A 246 -4.24 0.13 1.46
CA PHE A 246 -4.98 1.40 1.44
C PHE A 246 -6.03 1.54 0.32
N ALA A 247 -6.24 0.51 -0.51
CA ALA A 247 -7.18 0.53 -1.63
C ALA A 247 -8.63 0.77 -1.18
N HIS A 248 -8.98 0.31 0.03
CA HIS A 248 -10.30 0.52 0.60
C HIS A 248 -10.53 1.97 1.07
N GLN A 249 -9.48 2.66 1.53
CA GLN A 249 -9.60 3.96 2.19
C GLN A 249 -9.50 5.11 1.19
N LEU A 250 -8.63 5.01 0.18
CA LEU A 250 -8.36 6.11 -0.73
C LEU A 250 -9.38 6.20 -1.86
N ARG A 251 -9.78 7.44 -2.20
CA ARG A 251 -10.73 7.71 -3.29
C ARG A 251 -10.07 8.02 -4.62
N ARG A 252 -8.85 8.59 -4.60
CA ARG A 252 -8.11 8.90 -5.82
C ARG A 252 -7.39 7.65 -6.29
N PHE A 253 -7.76 7.12 -7.45
CA PHE A 253 -7.17 5.88 -7.94
C PHE A 253 -5.66 6.02 -8.22
N GLU A 254 -5.22 7.20 -8.65
CA GLU A 254 -3.81 7.50 -8.88
C GLU A 254 -2.97 7.34 -7.59
N ASP A 255 -3.52 7.74 -6.44
CA ASP A 255 -2.88 7.64 -5.14
C ASP A 255 -2.76 6.17 -4.69
N VAL A 256 -3.77 5.35 -4.97
CA VAL A 256 -3.74 3.88 -4.74
C VAL A 256 -2.71 3.22 -5.64
N ALA A 257 -2.75 3.50 -6.95
CA ALA A 257 -1.82 2.94 -7.91
C ALA A 257 -0.36 3.31 -7.57
N ARG A 258 -0.14 4.53 -7.05
CA ARG A 258 1.18 4.98 -6.56
C ARG A 258 1.69 4.17 -5.37
N LEU A 259 0.81 3.76 -4.45
CA LEU A 259 1.17 2.87 -3.35
C LEU A 259 1.49 1.46 -3.85
N PHE A 260 0.71 0.94 -4.79
CA PHE A 260 0.96 -0.38 -5.40
C PHE A 260 2.30 -0.39 -6.14
N ASP A 261 2.67 0.67 -6.85
CA ASP A 261 3.98 0.80 -7.50
C ASP A 261 5.13 0.49 -6.51
N VAL A 262 5.07 1.01 -5.28
CA VAL A 262 6.13 0.78 -4.28
C VAL A 262 5.96 -0.56 -3.55
N PHE A 263 4.74 -0.99 -3.21
CA PHE A 263 4.53 -2.25 -2.50
C PHE A 263 4.99 -3.45 -3.31
N LEU A 264 4.72 -3.46 -4.62
CA LEU A 264 5.11 -4.51 -5.55
C LEU A 264 6.62 -4.68 -5.73
N VAL A 265 7.43 -3.74 -5.24
CA VAL A 265 8.89 -3.80 -5.33
C VAL A 265 9.56 -3.76 -3.96
N SER A 266 8.78 -3.76 -2.89
CA SER A 266 9.28 -3.65 -1.52
C SER A 266 9.07 -4.95 -0.75
N HIS A 267 9.72 -5.04 0.41
CA HIS A 267 9.44 -6.08 1.39
C HIS A 267 7.95 -6.02 1.79
N PRO A 268 7.25 -7.14 2.03
CA PRO A 268 5.80 -7.11 2.32
C PRO A 268 5.43 -6.26 3.52
N LEU A 269 6.25 -6.26 4.58
CA LEU A 269 6.05 -5.39 5.73
C LEU A 269 6.16 -3.89 5.42
N PHE A 270 6.56 -3.47 4.23
CA PHE A 270 6.63 -2.06 3.90
C PHE A 270 5.27 -1.35 4.04
N SER A 271 4.14 -2.05 3.89
CA SER A 271 2.81 -1.50 4.21
C SER A 271 2.68 -1.06 5.67
N LEU A 272 3.28 -1.78 6.62
CA LEU A 272 3.35 -1.39 8.05
C LEU A 272 4.14 -0.08 8.23
N TYR A 273 5.25 0.07 7.51
CA TYR A 273 6.09 1.27 7.58
C TYR A 273 5.40 2.48 6.95
N VAL A 274 4.63 2.28 5.87
CA VAL A 274 3.75 3.31 5.30
C VAL A 274 2.68 3.70 6.32
N SER A 275 2.05 2.73 7.01
CA SER A 275 1.09 3.01 8.10
C SER A 275 1.72 3.85 9.23
N ALA A 276 2.94 3.53 9.66
CA ALA A 276 3.69 4.37 10.61
C ALA A 276 3.97 5.77 10.05
N GLY A 277 4.29 5.86 8.75
CA GLY A 277 4.45 7.11 8.02
C GLY A 277 3.20 8.00 8.07
N VAL A 278 2.00 7.42 7.93
CA VAL A 278 0.72 8.15 8.04
C VAL A 278 0.61 8.82 9.41
N LEU A 279 0.88 8.07 10.47
CA LEU A 279 0.77 8.54 11.85
C LEU A 279 1.81 9.64 12.15
N LEU A 280 3.06 9.43 11.73
CA LEU A 280 4.13 10.39 11.99
C LEU A 280 3.94 11.71 11.22
N VAL A 281 3.45 11.65 9.97
CA VAL A 281 3.10 12.86 9.21
C VAL A 281 1.91 13.59 9.85
N ALA A 282 0.99 12.85 10.47
CA ALA A 282 -0.18 13.41 11.16
C ALA A 282 0.04 13.69 12.65
N LYS A 283 1.28 13.60 13.17
CA LYS A 283 1.60 13.70 14.62
C LYS A 283 0.88 14.86 15.31
N GLU A 284 1.03 16.07 14.79
CA GLU A 284 0.43 17.29 15.36
C GLU A 284 -1.09 17.21 15.48
N LYS A 285 -1.75 16.55 14.52
CA LYS A 285 -3.20 16.34 14.54
C LYS A 285 -3.59 15.32 15.61
N ILE A 286 -2.81 14.25 15.75
CA ILE A 286 -3.04 13.18 16.73
C ILE A 286 -2.85 13.69 18.15
N LEU A 287 -1.78 14.45 18.42
CA LEU A 287 -1.51 15.00 19.76
C LEU A 287 -2.57 16.01 20.24
N ARG A 288 -3.31 16.63 19.31
CA ARG A 288 -4.44 17.53 19.62
C ARG A 288 -5.76 16.78 19.76
N CYS A 289 -5.81 15.50 19.42
CA CYS A 289 -7.00 14.67 19.58
C CYS A 289 -7.20 14.34 21.06
N GLU A 290 -8.46 14.31 21.49
CA GLU A 290 -8.85 13.92 22.84
C GLU A 290 -8.32 12.52 23.18
N LEU A 291 -7.88 12.35 24.43
CA LEU A 291 -7.34 11.10 24.98
C LEU A 291 -8.46 10.13 25.38
N ASP A 292 -9.35 9.83 24.44
CA ASP A 292 -10.38 8.81 24.58
C ASP A 292 -10.33 7.83 23.40
N PHE A 293 -10.70 6.58 23.67
CA PHE A 293 -10.64 5.50 22.69
C PHE A 293 -11.47 5.81 21.44
N GLY A 294 -12.69 6.32 21.59
CA GLY A 294 -13.65 6.47 20.49
C GLY A 294 -13.23 7.54 19.50
N THR A 295 -12.93 8.74 20.00
CA THR A 295 -12.48 9.87 19.17
C THR A 295 -11.14 9.57 18.52
N MET A 296 -10.20 8.99 19.28
CA MET A 296 -8.89 8.61 18.74
C MET A 296 -9.03 7.55 17.65
N HIS A 297 -9.73 6.44 17.91
CA HIS A 297 -9.93 5.38 16.91
C HIS A 297 -10.62 5.92 15.64
N GLY A 298 -11.64 6.76 15.80
CA GLY A 298 -12.35 7.41 14.70
C GLY A 298 -11.45 8.35 13.88
N MET A 299 -10.63 9.17 14.53
CA MET A 299 -9.66 10.03 13.84
C MET A 299 -8.64 9.18 13.07
N LEU A 300 -8.00 8.22 13.75
CA LEU A 300 -6.93 7.40 13.20
C LEU A 300 -7.40 6.66 11.95
N SER A 301 -8.54 5.97 12.03
CA SER A 301 -9.14 5.19 10.93
C SER A 301 -9.33 6.01 9.64
N ASN A 302 -9.53 7.32 9.77
CA ASN A 302 -9.79 8.24 8.66
C ASN A 302 -8.55 9.04 8.19
N LEU A 303 -7.40 8.94 8.86
CA LEU A 303 -6.20 9.68 8.47
C LEU A 303 -5.76 9.48 7.00
N PRO A 304 -5.80 8.26 6.43
CA PRO A 304 -5.36 8.05 5.05
C PRO A 304 -6.15 8.87 4.01
N LEU A 305 -7.41 9.23 4.28
CA LEU A 305 -8.27 9.97 3.34
C LEU A 305 -7.69 11.32 2.90
N THR A 306 -6.81 11.90 3.71
CA THR A 306 -6.25 13.25 3.50
C THR A 306 -4.73 13.24 3.40
N MET A 307 -4.10 12.07 3.29
CA MET A 307 -2.66 11.95 3.32
C MET A 307 -1.99 12.38 2.01
N ASP A 308 -0.79 12.94 2.13
CA ASP A 308 0.11 13.14 0.99
C ASP A 308 0.91 11.85 0.76
N VAL A 309 0.54 11.08 -0.26
CA VAL A 309 1.07 9.73 -0.50
C VAL A 309 2.60 9.73 -0.63
N ASP A 310 3.19 10.64 -1.40
CA ASP A 310 4.64 10.66 -1.58
C ASP A 310 5.37 11.05 -0.28
N LYS A 311 4.80 11.93 0.56
CA LYS A 311 5.35 12.23 1.90
C LYS A 311 5.26 11.04 2.85
N VAL A 312 4.15 10.32 2.85
CA VAL A 312 3.98 9.14 3.69
C VAL A 312 4.91 8.02 3.26
N ILE A 313 5.02 7.74 1.95
CA ILE A 313 6.00 6.78 1.41
C ILE A 313 7.41 7.20 1.81
N ALA A 314 7.73 8.49 1.71
CA ALA A 314 9.03 9.02 2.09
C ALA A 314 9.35 8.76 3.56
N ARG A 315 8.40 9.04 4.45
CA ARG A 315 8.56 8.78 5.88
C ARG A 315 8.70 7.28 6.17
N GLY A 316 7.90 6.45 5.51
CA GLY A 316 7.98 4.99 5.61
C GLY A 316 9.33 4.43 5.16
N LEU A 317 9.87 4.91 4.03
CA LEU A 317 11.20 4.52 3.54
C LEU A 317 12.30 4.86 4.53
N VAL A 318 12.27 6.06 5.12
CA VAL A 318 13.27 6.46 6.11
C VAL A 318 13.23 5.52 7.32
N LEU A 319 12.04 5.27 7.87
CA LEU A 319 11.89 4.31 8.98
C LEU A 319 12.35 2.91 8.61
N PHE A 320 12.01 2.45 7.40
CA PHE A 320 12.38 1.13 6.89
C PHE A 320 13.91 0.93 6.84
N HIS A 321 14.66 1.99 6.55
CA HIS A 321 16.13 1.93 6.61
C HIS A 321 16.73 2.11 7.99
N GLN A 322 16.12 2.94 8.84
CA GLN A 322 16.62 3.16 10.19
C GLN A 322 16.33 1.98 11.13
N LEU A 323 15.21 1.30 10.94
CA LEU A 323 14.81 0.10 11.70
C LEU A 323 14.26 -0.98 10.75
N PRO A 324 15.12 -1.76 10.09
CA PRO A 324 14.72 -2.83 9.18
C PRO A 324 13.80 -3.87 9.84
N PRO A 325 12.98 -4.60 9.05
CA PRO A 325 11.96 -5.52 9.56
C PRO A 325 12.48 -6.57 10.54
N GLU A 326 13.64 -7.15 10.25
CA GLU A 326 14.25 -8.17 11.11
C GLU A 326 14.67 -7.59 12.47
N GLN A 327 15.21 -6.38 12.48
CA GLN A 327 15.56 -5.68 13.73
C GLN A 327 14.31 -5.28 14.51
N LEU A 328 13.27 -4.78 13.84
CA LEU A 328 11.97 -4.47 14.46
C LEU A 328 11.38 -5.72 15.14
N ARG A 329 11.41 -6.87 14.45
CA ARG A 329 10.95 -8.15 14.99
C ARG A 329 11.71 -8.55 16.26
N GLN A 330 13.04 -8.53 16.20
CA GLN A 330 13.92 -8.89 17.34
C GLN A 330 13.69 -7.98 18.55
N GLN A 331 13.49 -6.67 18.31
CA GLN A 331 13.25 -5.70 19.38
C GLN A 331 11.85 -5.82 20.01
N SER A 332 10.89 -6.42 19.31
CA SER A 332 9.49 -6.55 19.75
C SER A 332 9.22 -7.81 20.59
N GLY A 333 10.24 -8.63 20.87
CA GLY A 333 10.19 -9.78 21.77
C GLY A 333 9.87 -11.13 21.11
N PRO A 334 10.24 -12.27 21.74
CA PRO A 334 10.25 -13.61 21.14
C PRO A 334 8.87 -14.25 20.88
N ARG A 335 7.76 -13.60 21.27
CA ARG A 335 6.40 -14.17 21.16
C ARG A 335 5.53 -13.52 20.09
N THR A 336 6.06 -12.57 19.31
CA THR A 336 5.18 -11.69 18.55
C THR A 336 4.83 -12.25 17.17
N ILE A 337 5.73 -12.95 16.46
CA ILE A 337 5.46 -13.45 15.09
C ILE A 337 6.18 -14.79 14.84
N SER A 338 5.50 -15.77 14.23
CA SER A 338 6.12 -17.04 13.80
C SER A 338 7.19 -16.80 12.73
N VAL A 339 8.26 -17.60 12.75
CA VAL A 339 9.32 -17.60 11.73
C VAL A 339 8.78 -18.06 10.35
N GLU A 340 7.64 -18.75 10.33
CA GLU A 340 6.95 -19.25 9.13
C GLU A 340 6.03 -18.22 8.45
N ASN A 341 6.11 -16.96 8.84
CA ASN A 341 5.30 -15.88 8.28
C ASN A 341 5.86 -15.42 6.93
N MET A 342 5.05 -15.48 5.87
CA MET A 342 5.43 -15.12 4.50
C MET A 342 5.88 -13.67 4.35
N TYR A 343 5.47 -12.77 5.25
CA TYR A 343 5.94 -11.39 5.26
C TYR A 343 7.46 -11.27 5.45
N PHE A 344 8.14 -12.27 6.02
CA PHE A 344 9.60 -12.30 6.20
C PHE A 344 10.32 -13.22 5.22
N GLN A 345 9.59 -14.03 4.44
CA GLN A 345 10.16 -15.07 3.58
C GLN A 345 10.12 -14.72 2.09
N CYS A 346 9.08 -14.03 1.64
CA CYS A 346 8.83 -13.72 0.22
C CYS A 346 8.30 -12.30 0.05
N PRO A 347 8.20 -11.77 -1.18
CA PRO A 347 8.99 -12.14 -2.35
C PRO A 347 10.38 -11.46 -2.33
N PHE A 348 10.54 -10.37 -1.56
CA PHE A 348 11.81 -9.66 -1.46
C PHE A 348 12.31 -9.64 -0.02
N LYS A 349 13.52 -10.17 0.20
CA LYS A 349 14.29 -9.91 1.41
C LYS A 349 14.51 -8.40 1.57
N TYR A 350 14.73 -7.94 2.81
CA TYR A 350 15.16 -6.58 3.05
C TYR A 350 16.40 -6.27 2.20
N GLN A 351 16.36 -5.15 1.48
CA GLN A 351 17.51 -4.63 0.75
C GLN A 351 17.70 -3.16 1.15
N PRO A 352 18.94 -2.68 1.36
CA PRO A 352 19.23 -1.28 1.71
C PRO A 352 19.26 -0.38 0.47
N TRP A 353 18.77 0.87 0.58
CA TRP A 353 18.63 1.80 -0.54
C TRP A 353 19.29 3.15 -0.25
N PRO A 354 20.60 3.18 0.06
CA PRO A 354 21.22 4.37 0.65
C PRO A 354 21.20 5.56 -0.32
N SER A 355 21.32 5.34 -1.63
CA SER A 355 21.33 6.41 -2.63
C SER A 355 19.98 7.14 -2.77
N LEU A 356 18.87 6.42 -2.57
CA LEU A 356 17.52 6.95 -2.66
C LEU A 356 17.07 7.59 -1.35
N VAL A 357 17.54 7.04 -0.24
CA VAL A 357 17.10 7.44 1.10
C VAL A 357 18.01 8.50 1.71
N LYS A 358 19.30 8.58 1.35
CA LYS A 358 20.21 9.65 1.80
C LYS A 358 19.66 11.06 1.58
N PRO A 359 19.08 11.40 0.41
CA PRO A 359 18.45 12.71 0.22
C PRO A 359 17.25 12.92 1.15
N MET A 360 16.47 11.87 1.40
CA MET A 360 15.23 11.89 2.20
C MET A 360 15.51 11.90 3.71
N LEU A 361 16.65 11.36 4.13
CA LEU A 361 17.16 11.39 5.51
C LEU A 361 17.65 12.79 5.93
N LYS A 362 17.99 13.68 4.99
CA LYS A 362 18.43 15.04 5.36
C LYS A 362 17.31 15.83 6.04
N ASP A 363 16.08 15.60 5.61
CA ASP A 363 14.90 16.33 6.08
C ASP A 363 14.14 15.57 7.19
N VAL A 364 14.63 14.38 7.58
CA VAL A 364 13.99 13.53 8.59
C VAL A 364 14.99 13.21 9.71
N PRO A 365 14.67 13.52 10.98
CA PRO A 365 15.53 13.17 12.11
C PRO A 365 15.89 11.68 12.14
N ALA A 366 17.12 11.37 12.57
CA ALA A 366 17.49 9.99 12.89
C ALA A 366 16.62 9.46 14.03
N LEU A 367 16.40 8.13 14.08
CA LEU A 367 15.79 7.53 15.26
C LEU A 367 16.62 7.91 16.49
N PRO A 368 15.99 8.34 17.59
CA PRO A 368 16.70 8.61 18.83
C PRO A 368 17.55 7.41 19.23
N SER A 369 18.79 7.66 19.67
CA SER A 369 19.61 6.61 20.30
C SER A 369 18.80 6.02 21.44
N ARG A 370 18.50 4.71 21.36
CA ARG A 370 17.74 4.01 22.40
C ARG A 370 18.42 4.28 23.74
N ARG A 371 17.83 5.12 24.59
CA ARG A 371 18.27 5.22 25.99
C ARG A 371 18.22 3.80 26.52
N SER A 372 19.31 3.31 27.10
CA SER A 372 19.37 2.02 27.77
C SER A 372 18.38 2.04 28.94
N ARG A 373 17.09 1.86 28.64
CA ARG A 373 16.04 1.71 29.63
C ARG A 373 16.32 0.38 30.31
N GLY A 374 16.85 0.47 31.53
CA GLY A 374 17.10 -0.70 32.36
C GLY A 374 15.82 -1.51 32.52
N GLY A 375 15.88 -2.79 32.19
CA GLY A 375 15.01 -3.86 32.70
C GLY A 375 13.51 -3.85 32.39
N GLU A 376 12.86 -2.72 32.13
CA GLU A 376 11.41 -2.66 31.95
C GLU A 376 11.01 -3.13 30.54
N LYS A 377 10.48 -4.36 30.47
CA LYS A 377 9.76 -4.84 29.28
C LYS A 377 8.51 -3.98 29.11
N ILE A 378 8.55 -3.02 28.19
CA ILE A 378 7.35 -2.27 27.77
C ILE A 378 6.39 -3.27 27.12
N ASN A 379 5.26 -3.53 27.77
CA ASN A 379 4.17 -4.31 27.18
C ASN A 379 3.48 -3.44 26.13
N TYR A 380 3.58 -3.85 24.87
CA TYR A 380 2.91 -3.22 23.73
C TYR A 380 1.46 -3.70 23.53
N LEU A 381 0.87 -4.32 24.55
CA LEU A 381 -0.47 -4.91 24.54
C LEU A 381 -1.32 -4.28 25.64
N LEU A 382 -2.45 -3.67 25.27
CA LEU A 382 -3.56 -3.43 26.18
C LEU A 382 -4.34 -4.75 26.39
N GLY A 383 -4.91 -4.95 27.59
CA GLY A 383 -5.38 -6.25 28.10
C GLY A 383 -6.38 -7.02 27.21
N SER A 384 -6.43 -8.35 27.43
CA SER A 384 -7.18 -9.38 26.67
C SER A 384 -8.60 -9.02 26.22
N TRP A 385 -9.39 -8.32 27.03
CA TRP A 385 -10.81 -8.03 26.76
C TRP A 385 -11.05 -7.14 25.53
N GLN A 386 -10.12 -6.25 25.17
CA GLN A 386 -10.27 -5.36 24.00
C GLN A 386 -10.04 -6.09 22.67
N THR A 387 -9.22 -7.16 22.65
CA THR A 387 -8.91 -7.90 21.41
C THR A 387 -10.15 -8.60 20.82
N SER A 388 -11.05 -9.10 21.66
CA SER A 388 -12.28 -9.77 21.22
C SER A 388 -13.30 -8.78 20.62
N ILE A 389 -13.39 -7.58 21.20
CA ILE A 389 -14.22 -6.49 20.67
C ILE A 389 -13.68 -6.03 19.32
N ILE A 390 -12.36 -5.84 19.18
CA ILE A 390 -11.74 -5.38 17.91
C ILE A 390 -11.86 -6.41 16.79
N VAL A 391 -11.67 -7.71 17.06
CA VAL A 391 -11.92 -8.76 16.05
C VAL A 391 -13.37 -8.70 15.57
N THR A 392 -14.30 -8.54 16.51
CA THR A 392 -15.72 -8.39 16.20
C THR A 392 -16.00 -7.06 15.48
N THR A 393 -15.40 -5.94 15.86
CA THR A 393 -15.63 -4.60 15.29
C THR A 393 -14.89 -4.34 13.99
N VAL A 394 -13.78 -5.03 13.67
CA VAL A 394 -13.16 -4.98 12.34
C VAL A 394 -13.96 -5.87 11.38
N ALA A 395 -14.34 -7.09 11.81
CA ALA A 395 -15.25 -7.93 11.04
C ALA A 395 -16.61 -7.24 10.82
N VAL A 396 -17.17 -6.61 11.85
CA VAL A 396 -18.45 -5.88 11.80
C VAL A 396 -18.29 -4.48 11.22
N GLY A 397 -17.15 -3.81 11.33
CA GLY A 397 -16.92 -2.44 10.85
C GLY A 397 -16.72 -2.38 9.34
N VAL A 398 -16.05 -3.39 8.77
CA VAL A 398 -16.04 -3.60 7.31
C VAL A 398 -17.45 -3.99 6.81
N VAL A 399 -18.32 -4.55 7.67
CA VAL A 399 -19.75 -4.83 7.39
C VAL A 399 -20.66 -3.59 7.59
N ALA A 400 -20.39 -2.73 8.57
CA ALA A 400 -21.26 -1.63 8.98
C ALA A 400 -21.09 -0.39 8.09
N VAL A 401 -19.86 -0.08 7.64
CA VAL A 401 -19.63 1.02 6.69
C VAL A 401 -20.22 0.67 5.31
N ALA A 402 -20.10 -0.60 4.89
CA ALA A 402 -20.75 -1.10 3.68
C ALA A 402 -22.29 -0.99 3.73
N SER A 403 -22.88 -1.19 4.92
CA SER A 403 -24.32 -1.08 5.15
C SER A 403 -24.79 0.37 5.22
N ALA A 404 -24.00 1.28 5.79
CA ALA A 404 -24.33 2.71 5.89
C ALA A 404 -24.38 3.42 4.52
N TYR A 405 -23.52 3.02 3.57
CA TYR A 405 -23.61 3.52 2.18
C TYR A 405 -24.81 2.94 1.42
N ALA A 406 -25.17 1.67 1.64
CA ALA A 406 -26.36 1.07 1.05
C ALA A 406 -27.68 1.66 1.58
N PHE A 407 -27.70 2.11 2.85
CA PHE A 407 -28.88 2.70 3.48
C PHE A 407 -29.08 4.17 3.08
N ARG A 408 -28.00 4.92 2.84
CA ARG A 408 -28.06 6.34 2.46
C ARG A 408 -28.67 6.55 1.05
N ASP A 409 -28.38 5.70 0.08
CA ASP A 409 -28.91 5.83 -1.28
C ASP A 409 -30.32 5.24 -1.46
N ARG A 410 -30.75 4.33 -0.56
CA ARG A 410 -32.13 3.81 -0.57
C ARG A 410 -33.17 4.84 -0.09
N ILE A 411 -32.71 5.87 0.63
CA ILE A 411 -33.54 6.97 1.15
C ILE A 411 -33.43 8.23 0.26
N GLY A 412 -32.44 8.28 -0.65
CA GLY A 412 -32.16 9.41 -1.54
C GLY A 412 -32.97 9.51 -2.84
N MET A 413 -33.93 8.62 -3.09
CA MET A 413 -34.89 8.75 -4.21
C MET A 413 -36.32 8.52 -3.73
N ARG A 414 -36.91 9.59 -3.18
CA ARG A 414 -38.33 9.94 -3.29
C ARG A 414 -38.54 11.33 -2.66
N MET A 415 -38.07 12.35 -3.37
CA MET A 415 -38.78 13.62 -3.55
C MET A 415 -38.48 14.11 -4.96
#